data_AF-B5HRU2-F1
#
_entry.id   AF-B5HRU2-F1
#
_cell.length_a   1.000
_cell.length_b   1.000
_cell.length_c   1.000
_cell.angle_alpha   90.00
_cell.angle_beta   90.00
_cell.angle_gamma   90.00
#
_symmetry.space_group_name_H-M   'P 1'
#
loop_
_entity.id
_entity.type
_entity.pdbx_description
1 polymer ?
#
loop_
_entity_poly.entity_id
_entity_poly.type
_entity_poly.pdbx_seq_one_letter_code
_entity_poly.pdbx_strand_id
1 'polypeptide(L)' 'MAHTFEELVEKQRAADQAHATAQALRAKGDPPAYENAWQVWRDLAQDVQGAVTVHAKERGAARAGVELEVKRAVRHTE' A
#
# COMPACT_ATOMS: atom_id res chain seq x y z
N MET A 1 3.93 17.76 -3.20
CA MET A 1 5.03 17.66 -2.21
C MET A 1 5.74 16.35 -2.49
N ALA A 2 7.06 16.31 -2.33
CA ALA A 2 7.82 15.07 -2.47
C ALA A 2 7.39 14.08 -1.38
N HIS A 3 6.97 12.88 -1.76
CA HIS A 3 6.69 11.83 -0.77
C HIS A 3 8.01 11.35 -0.18
N THR A 4 8.11 11.24 1.15
CA THR A 4 9.32 10.66 1.77
C THR A 4 9.28 9.13 1.66
N PHE A 5 10.43 8.48 1.77
CA PHE A 5 10.46 7.00 1.76
C PHE A 5 9.65 6.41 2.93
N GLU A 6 9.74 7.02 4.11
CA GLU A 6 8.97 6.63 5.29
C GLU A 6 7.46 6.76 5.05
N GLU A 7 7.02 7.82 4.38
CA GLU A 7 5.62 7.98 3.98
C GLU A 7 5.15 6.86 3.04
N LEU A 8 6.00 6.42 2.09
CA LEU A 8 5.67 5.28 1.23
C LEU A 8 5.52 3.98 2.03
N VAL A 9 6.38 3.76 3.04
CA VAL A 9 6.32 2.59 3.93
C VAL A 9 5.02 2.59 4.73
N GLU A 10 4.64 3.72 5.31
CA GLU A 10 3.39 3.82 6.09
C GLU A 10 2.15 3.67 5.21
N LYS A 11 2.15 4.26 4.00
CA LYS A 11 1.07 4.03 3.02
C LYS A 11 0.95 2.56 2.63
N GLN A 12 2.07 1.88 2.39
CA GLN A 12 2.06 0.45 2.06
C GLN A 12 1.58 -0.39 3.25
N ARG A 13 1.98 -0.07 4.49
CA ARG A 13 1.48 -0.73 5.70
C ARG A 13 -0.05 -0.60 5.83
N ALA A 14 -0.58 0.60 5.60
CA ALA A 14 -2.02 0.85 5.63
C ALA A 14 -2.76 0.03 4.55
N ALA A 15 -2.22 -0.02 3.33
CA ALA A 15 -2.77 -0.86 2.26
C ALA A 15 -2.74 -2.36 2.65
N ASP A 16 -1.64 -2.86 3.21
CA ASP A 16 -1.53 -4.25 3.63
C ASP A 16 -2.52 -4.60 4.76
N GLN A 17 -2.74 -3.70 5.72
CA GLN A 17 -3.73 -3.87 6.78
C GLN A 17 -5.17 -3.87 6.24
N ALA A 18 -5.48 -2.98 5.29
CA ALA A 18 -6.79 -2.95 4.63
C ALA A 18 -7.04 -4.25 3.84
N HIS A 19 -6.01 -4.76 3.15
CA HIS A 19 -6.09 -6.03 2.45
C HIS A 19 -6.36 -7.21 3.41
N ALA A 20 -5.65 -7.27 4.54
CA ALA A 20 -5.86 -8.29 5.57
C ALA A 20 -7.29 -8.23 6.13
N THR A 21 -7.82 -7.02 6.33
CA THR A 21 -9.20 -6.81 6.79
C THR A 21 -10.22 -7.33 5.76
N ALA A 22 -10.03 -7.01 4.48
CA ALA A 22 -10.89 -7.53 3.41
C ALA A 22 -10.85 -9.07 3.37
N GLN A 23 -9.67 -9.69 3.46
CA GLN A 23 -9.55 -11.15 3.50
C GLN A 23 -10.25 -11.77 4.71
N ALA A 24 -10.14 -11.15 5.89
CA ALA A 24 -10.83 -11.62 7.09
C ALA A 24 -12.37 -11.55 6.94
N LEU A 25 -12.90 -10.51 6.30
CA LEU A 25 -14.34 -10.38 6.03
C LEU A 25 -14.81 -11.39 4.98
N ARG A 26 -14.00 -11.66 3.96
CA ARG A 26 -14.26 -12.73 2.99
C ARG A 26 -14.36 -14.09 3.67
N ALA A 27 -13.46 -14.39 4.61
CA ALA A 27 -13.47 -15.63 5.36
C ALA A 27 -14.68 -15.77 6.29
N LYS A 28 -15.21 -14.64 6.80
CA LYS A 28 -16.44 -14.61 7.61
C LYS A 28 -17.73 -14.78 6.80
N GLY A 29 -17.66 -14.66 5.47
CA GLY A 29 -18.82 -14.81 4.60
C GLY A 29 -19.80 -13.64 4.68
N ASP A 30 -19.31 -12.41 4.84
CA ASP A 30 -20.10 -11.17 4.80
C ASP A 30 -19.79 -10.40 3.50
N PRO A 31 -20.54 -10.61 2.40
CA PRO A 31 -20.24 -10.01 1.11
C PRO A 31 -20.30 -8.47 1.11
N PRO A 32 -21.34 -7.80 1.69
CA PRO A 32 -21.35 -6.34 1.75
C PRO A 32 -20.16 -5.74 2.51
N ALA A 33 -19.78 -6.32 3.66
CA ALA A 33 -18.63 -5.83 4.40
C ALA A 33 -17.32 -6.06 3.64
N TYR A 34 -17.18 -7.21 2.98
CA TYR A 34 -16.05 -7.52 2.12
C TYR A 34 -15.89 -6.51 0.98
N GLU A 35 -16.95 -6.21 0.24
CA GLU A 35 -16.90 -5.26 -0.89
C GLU A 35 -16.47 -3.86 -0.43
N ASN A 36 -16.98 -3.39 0.71
CA ASN A 36 -16.57 -2.11 1.28
C ASN A 36 -15.08 -2.10 1.66
N ALA A 37 -14.60 -3.14 2.36
CA ALA A 37 -13.19 -3.24 2.73
C ALA A 37 -12.28 -3.40 1.51
N TRP A 38 -12.76 -4.06 0.46
CA TRP A 38 -12.06 -4.20 -0.80
C TRP A 38 -11.89 -2.87 -1.53
N GLN A 39 -12.92 -2.01 -1.56
CA GLN A 39 -12.80 -0.66 -2.11
C GLN A 39 -11.79 0.17 -1.33
N VAL A 40 -11.85 0.15 0.00
CA VAL A 40 -10.87 0.85 0.86
C VAL A 40 -9.44 0.41 0.56
N TRP A 41 -9.21 -0.90 0.41
CA TRP A 41 -7.90 -1.41 0.03
C TRP A 41 -7.45 -0.93 -1.36
N ARG A 42 -8.36 -0.92 -2.34
CA ARG A 42 -8.05 -0.44 -3.70
C ARG A 42 -7.63 1.02 -3.71
N ASP A 43 -8.33 1.87 -2.98
CA ASP A 43 -8.02 3.30 -2.89
C ASP A 43 -6.63 3.52 -2.29
N LEU A 44 -6.30 2.81 -1.21
CA LEU A 44 -4.98 2.85 -0.59
C LEU A 44 -3.88 2.30 -1.51
N ALA A 45 -4.16 1.21 -2.24
CA ALA A 45 -3.20 0.65 -3.19
C ALA A 45 -2.92 1.62 -4.35
N GLN A 46 -3.93 2.36 -4.82
CA GLN A 46 -3.76 3.41 -5.84
C GLN A 46 -2.93 4.57 -5.30
N ASP A 47 -3.17 5.00 -4.06
CA ASP A 47 -2.39 6.06 -3.40
C ASP A 47 -0.91 5.67 -3.27
N VAL A 48 -0.62 4.43 -2.83
CA VAL A 48 0.76 3.90 -2.79
C VAL A 48 1.41 3.96 -4.17
N GLN A 49 0.73 3.50 -5.22
CA GLN A 49 1.28 3.51 -6.58
C GLN A 49 1.56 4.94 -7.09
N GLY A 50 0.67 5.88 -6.79
CA GLY A 50 0.86 7.30 -7.09
C GLY A 50 2.09 7.86 -6.37
N ALA A 51 2.18 7.63 -5.07
CA ALA A 51 3.26 8.14 -4.23
C ALA A 51 4.64 7.57 -4.63
N VAL A 52 4.73 6.26 -4.89
CA VAL A 52 5.95 5.62 -5.42
C VAL A 52 6.34 6.23 -6.77
N THR A 53 5.38 6.48 -7.66
CA THR A 53 5.67 7.06 -8.98
C THR A 53 6.27 8.44 -8.86
N VAL A 54 5.71 9.30 -7.99
CA VAL A 54 6.24 10.63 -7.72
C VAL A 54 7.64 10.55 -7.11
N HIS A 55 7.81 9.73 -6.05
CA HIS A 55 9.09 9.56 -5.37
C HIS A 55 10.20 9.06 -6.31
N ALA A 56 9.90 8.06 -7.14
CA ALA A 56 10.84 7.51 -8.10
C ALA A 56 11.27 8.55 -9.13
N LYS A 57 10.33 9.34 -9.66
CA LYS A 57 10.61 10.43 -10.60
C LYS A 57 11.53 11.48 -10.00
N GLU A 58 11.28 11.89 -8.75
CA GLU A 58 12.09 12.89 -8.06
C GLU A 58 13.49 12.40 -7.71
N ARG A 59 13.63 11.11 -7.37
CA ARG A 59 14.91 10.45 -7.06
C ARG A 59 15.70 10.05 -8.31
N GLY A 60 15.12 10.16 -9.51
CA GLY A 60 15.70 9.62 -10.74
C GLY A 60 15.86 8.08 -10.70
N ALA A 61 15.05 7.40 -9.90
CA ALA A 61 15.12 5.97 -9.65
C ALA A 61 14.08 5.20 -10.49
N ALA A 62 14.33 3.91 -10.70
CA ALA A 62 13.33 3.04 -11.31
C ALA A 62 12.18 2.79 -10.32
N ARG A 63 10.93 3.01 -10.75
CA ARG A 63 9.72 2.78 -9.94
C ARG A 63 9.71 1.40 -9.29
N ALA A 64 10.02 0.35 -10.06
CA ALA A 64 10.07 -1.03 -9.55
C ALA A 64 11.10 -1.23 -8.43
N GLY A 65 12.22 -0.50 -8.46
CA GLY A 65 13.22 -0.52 -7.39
C GLY A 65 12.65 0.05 -6.09
N VAL A 66 12.01 1.22 -6.18
CA VAL A 66 11.35 1.87 -5.04
C VAL A 66 10.24 0.98 -4.47
N GLU A 67 9.39 0.38 -5.30
CA GLU A 67 8.34 -0.55 -4.84
C GLU A 67 8.92 -1.74 -4.06
N LEU A 68 10.05 -2.27 -4.52
CA LEU A 68 10.71 -3.40 -3.87
C LEU A 68 11.36 -3.00 -2.54
N GLU A 69 11.97 -1.81 -2.47
CA GLU A 69 12.51 -1.26 -1.23
C GLU A 69 11.42 -1.00 -0.19
N VAL A 70 10.29 -0.40 -0.60
CA VAL A 70 9.12 -0.19 0.27
C VAL A 70 8.59 -1.52 0.81
N LYS A 71 8.41 -2.52 -0.07
CA LYS A 71 7.96 -3.87 0.34
C LYS A 71 8.94 -4.54 1.30
N ARG A 72 10.24 -4.35 1.13
CA ARG A 72 11.25 -4.85 2.08
C ARG A 72 11.13 -4.14 3.42
N ALA A 73 11.06 -2.81 3.43
CA ALA A 73 10.95 -2.02 4.65
C ALA A 73 9.70 -2.39 5.48
N VAL A 74 8.54 -2.58 4.85
CA VAL A 74 7.31 -3.01 5.55
C VAL A 74 7.48 -4.38 6.21
N ARG A 75 8.20 -5.31 5.58
CA ARG A 75 8.45 -6.67 6.12
C ARG A 75 9.52 -6.71 7.22
N HIS A 76 10.34 -5.66 7.33
CA HIS A 76 11.48 -5.59 8.23
C HIS A 76 11.31 -4.52 9.32
N THR A 77 10.07 -4.14 9.64
CA THR A 77 9.83 -3.40 10.89
C THR A 77 10.22 -4.28 12.07
N GLU A 78 11.26 -3.84 12.78
CA GLU A 78 11.75 -4.41 14.05
C GLU A 78 10.68 -4.41 15.14
#